data_AF-A0A0B6YM95-F1
#
_entry.id   AF-A0A0B6YM95-F1
#
_cell.length_a   1.000
_cell.length_b   1.000
_cell.length_c   1.000
_cell.angle_alpha   90.00
_cell.angle_beta   90.00
_cell.angle_gamma   90.00
#
_symmetry.space_group_name_H-M   'P 1'
#
loop_
_entity.id
_entity.type
_entity.pdbx_description
1 polymer ?
#
loop_
_entity_poly.entity_id
_entity_poly.type
_entity_poly.pdbx_seq_one_letter_code
_entity_poly.pdbx_strand_id
1 'polypeptide(L)'
;ETYREEEIEYSHITFTDNTACVELIEKAPRCVLKMLDEECRFPQGTDKSYLIKQHQELEEHSYYIKGDRRNWEKEFGIRHYAGVVVYAVQGFLDKNKDTQQDHLFELMQSAKNIFVQDLTRFQDLLGVRLDVLQGRQTISRTASRG
;
A
#
# COMPACT_ATOMS: atom_id res chain seq x y z
N GLU A 1 18.97 -18.85 -14.26
CA GLU A 1 20.43 -18.86 -14.37
C GLU A 1 21.01 -20.23 -14.01
N THR A 2 20.69 -20.80 -12.85
CA THR A 2 21.23 -22.09 -12.37
C THR A 2 21.05 -23.29 -13.31
N TYR A 3 19.92 -23.41 -14.03
CA TYR A 3 19.70 -24.55 -14.95
C TYR A 3 20.65 -24.58 -16.15
N ARG A 4 21.19 -23.42 -16.55
CA ARG A 4 22.17 -23.30 -17.63
C ARG A 4 23.58 -23.66 -17.17
N GLU A 5 23.85 -23.56 -15.88
CA GLU A 5 25.13 -23.93 -15.26
C GLU A 5 25.23 -25.45 -15.03
N GLU A 6 24.09 -26.14 -14.85
CA GLU A 6 23.99 -27.58 -14.58
C GLU A 6 23.77 -28.45 -15.84
N GLU A 7 23.86 -27.87 -17.05
CA GLU A 7 23.60 -28.55 -18.34
C GLU A 7 22.25 -29.30 -18.42
N ILE A 8 21.26 -28.83 -17.66
CA ILE A 8 19.90 -29.42 -17.67
C ILE A 8 19.11 -28.84 -18.84
N GLU A 9 18.66 -29.72 -19.75
CA GLU A 9 17.78 -29.35 -20.86
C GLU A 9 16.44 -28.82 -20.30
N TYR A 10 16.26 -27.50 -20.30
CA TYR A 10 15.10 -26.82 -19.71
C TYR A 10 14.51 -25.82 -20.70
N SER A 11 13.20 -25.90 -20.94
CA SER A 11 12.46 -24.85 -21.63
C SER A 11 12.31 -23.65 -20.69
N HIS A 12 12.93 -22.52 -21.01
CA HIS A 12 12.81 -21.30 -20.21
C HIS A 12 11.34 -20.91 -20.05
N ILE A 13 10.78 -21.10 -18.86
CA ILE A 13 9.43 -20.64 -18.53
C ILE A 13 9.52 -19.12 -18.37
N THR A 14 8.99 -18.39 -19.35
CA THR A 14 8.86 -16.94 -19.27
C THR A 14 7.73 -16.60 -18.30
N PHE A 15 8.08 -16.02 -17.16
CA PHE A 15 7.10 -15.47 -16.23
C PHE A 15 6.71 -14.04 -16.65
N THR A 16 5.44 -13.69 -16.48
CA THR A 16 5.01 -12.30 -16.65
C THR A 16 5.47 -11.49 -15.46
N ASP A 17 6.34 -10.52 -15.71
CA ASP A 17 6.86 -9.63 -14.67
C ASP A 17 5.80 -8.61 -14.23
N ASN A 18 5.48 -8.59 -12.93
CA ASN A 18 4.55 -7.64 -12.32
C ASN A 18 5.26 -6.51 -11.57
N THR A 19 6.59 -6.41 -11.65
CA THR A 19 7.41 -5.43 -10.93
C THR A 19 6.88 -4.02 -11.13
N ALA A 20 6.58 -3.58 -12.35
CA ALA A 20 6.05 -2.25 -12.62
C ALA A 20 4.70 -1.96 -11.91
N CYS A 21 3.83 -2.95 -11.77
CA CYS A 21 2.57 -2.80 -11.03
C CYS A 21 2.83 -2.70 -9.52
N VAL A 22 3.77 -3.52 -9.00
CA VAL A 22 4.15 -3.48 -7.58
C VAL A 22 4.79 -2.13 -7.26
N GLU A 23 5.70 -1.65 -8.11
CA GLU A 23 6.36 -0.35 -7.94
C GLU A 23 5.36 0.81 -7.90
N LEU A 24 4.35 0.82 -8.78
CA LEU A 24 3.26 1.80 -8.74
C LEU A 24 2.54 1.82 -7.38
N ILE A 25 2.40 0.67 -6.73
CA ILE A 25 1.67 0.55 -5.46
C ILE A 25 2.54 0.95 -4.27
N GLU A 26 3.79 0.46 -4.20
CA GLU A 26 4.61 0.54 -2.98
C GLU A 26 5.96 1.28 -3.11
N LYS A 27 6.49 1.52 -4.30
CA LYS A 27 7.84 2.11 -4.46
C LYS A 27 7.82 3.63 -4.31
N ALA A 28 8.28 4.11 -3.16
CA ALA A 28 8.49 5.53 -2.90
C ALA A 28 9.43 6.19 -3.94
N PRO A 29 9.34 7.51 -4.20
CA PRO A 29 8.48 8.48 -3.52
C PRO A 29 7.07 8.64 -4.11
N ARG A 30 6.85 8.19 -5.35
CA ARG A 30 5.58 8.38 -6.08
C ARG A 30 4.88 7.05 -6.29
N CYS A 31 4.16 6.61 -5.26
CA CYS A 31 3.35 5.39 -5.31
C CYS A 31 2.02 5.57 -4.57
N VAL A 32 1.05 4.71 -4.88
CA VAL A 32 -0.33 4.77 -4.38
C VAL A 32 -0.40 4.82 -2.86
N LEU A 33 0.35 3.95 -2.16
CA LEU A 33 0.33 3.86 -0.70
C LEU A 33 1.04 5.04 -0.03
N LYS A 34 2.18 5.48 -0.57
CA LYS A 34 2.91 6.60 0.01
C LYS A 34 2.12 7.90 -0.05
N MET A 35 1.46 8.15 -1.18
CA MET A 35 0.59 9.31 -1.36
C MET A 35 -0.62 9.26 -0.41
N LEU A 36 -1.12 8.06 -0.10
CA LEU A 36 -2.23 7.87 0.84
C LEU A 36 -1.81 8.25 2.27
N ASP A 37 -0.64 7.78 2.70
CA ASP A 37 -0.08 8.09 4.02
C ASP A 37 0.17 9.59 4.19
N GLU A 38 0.72 10.23 3.16
CA GLU A 38 0.97 11.68 3.15
C GLU A 38 -0.35 12.47 3.25
N GLU A 39 -1.38 12.06 2.51
CA GLU A 39 -2.68 12.73 2.60
C GLU A 39 -3.38 12.50 3.94
N CYS A 40 -3.24 11.30 4.54
CA CYS A 40 -3.80 11.01 5.86
C CYS A 40 -3.21 11.90 6.96
N ARG A 41 -1.93 12.26 6.84
CA ARG A 41 -1.23 13.17 7.77
C ARG A 41 -1.52 14.63 7.49
N PHE A 42 -2.13 14.96 6.35
CA PHE A 42 -2.44 16.33 6.00
C PHE A 42 -3.68 16.81 6.81
N PRO A 43 -3.61 17.95 7.54
CA PRO A 43 -4.69 18.38 8.42
C PRO A 43 -6.05 18.58 7.73
N GLN A 44 -6.02 18.92 6.44
CA GLN A 44 -7.21 19.13 5.59
C GLN A 44 -7.25 18.12 4.43
N GLY A 45 -6.61 16.96 4.61
CA GLY A 45 -6.59 15.90 3.60
C GLY A 45 -7.99 15.33 3.38
N THR A 46 -8.38 15.19 2.11
CA THR A 46 -9.66 14.61 1.70
C THR A 46 -9.42 13.53 0.64
N ASP A 47 -10.35 12.57 0.51
CA ASP A 47 -10.27 11.57 -0.55
C ASP A 47 -10.17 12.20 -1.95
N LYS A 48 -10.83 13.36 -2.15
CA LYS A 48 -10.77 14.12 -3.40
C LYS A 48 -9.39 14.71 -3.66
N SER A 49 -8.75 15.30 -2.65
CA SER A 49 -7.40 15.86 -2.80
C SER A 49 -6.35 14.77 -2.98
N TYR A 50 -6.49 13.62 -2.31
CA TYR A 50 -5.70 12.41 -2.59
C TYR A 50 -5.79 11.99 -4.06
N LEU A 51 -7.01 11.85 -4.59
CA LEU A 51 -7.23 11.42 -5.96
C LEU A 51 -6.70 12.41 -7.00
N ILE A 52 -6.89 13.72 -6.77
CA ILE A 52 -6.34 14.76 -7.65
C ILE A 52 -4.81 14.66 -7.71
N LYS A 53 -4.14 14.47 -6.57
CA LYS A 53 -2.69 14.28 -6.53
C LYS A 53 -2.27 13.02 -7.27
N GLN A 54 -2.97 11.89 -7.07
CA GLN A 54 -2.67 10.65 -7.81
C GLN A 54 -2.76 10.85 -9.32
N HIS A 55 -3.82 11.50 -9.79
CA HIS A 55 -3.98 11.81 -11.21
C HIS A 55 -2.91 12.73 -11.76
N GLN A 56 -2.32 13.61 -10.94
CA GLN A 56 -1.25 14.50 -11.38
C GLN A 56 0.11 13.78 -11.42
N GLU A 57 0.39 12.91 -10.45
CA GLU A 57 1.70 12.27 -10.30
C GLU A 57 1.83 10.96 -11.07
N LEU A 58 0.72 10.24 -11.31
CA LEU A 58 0.72 8.87 -11.83
C LEU A 58 0.10 8.73 -13.23
N GLU A 59 -0.42 9.80 -13.85
CA GLU A 59 -1.13 9.67 -15.14
C GLU A 59 -0.27 9.16 -16.30
N GLU A 60 1.04 9.37 -16.26
CA GLU A 60 1.98 8.88 -17.28
C GLU A 60 2.38 7.40 -17.04
N HIS A 61 2.06 6.84 -15.87
CA HIS A 61 2.44 5.47 -15.54
C HIS A 61 1.58 4.46 -16.30
N SER A 62 2.19 3.55 -17.06
CA SER A 62 1.50 2.60 -17.96
C SER A 62 0.52 1.64 -17.27
N TYR A 63 0.65 1.48 -15.95
CA TYR A 63 -0.23 0.66 -15.11
C TYR A 63 -1.32 1.46 -14.38
N TYR A 64 -1.27 2.78 -14.41
CA TYR A 64 -2.26 3.66 -13.79
C TYR A 64 -3.36 4.01 -14.79
N ILE A 65 -4.60 4.12 -14.32
CA ILE A 65 -5.76 4.43 -15.14
C ILE A 65 -6.55 5.55 -14.45
N LYS A 66 -6.64 6.71 -15.10
CA LYS A 66 -7.38 7.87 -14.59
C LYS A 66 -8.91 7.66 -14.49
N GLY A 67 -9.42 6.63 -15.16
CA GLY A 67 -10.86 6.33 -15.26
C GLY A 67 -11.55 7.08 -16.39
N ASP A 68 -12.86 6.86 -16.55
CA ASP A 68 -13.68 7.63 -17.50
C ASP A 68 -13.81 9.09 -17.02
N ARG A 69 -13.94 10.02 -17.96
CA ARG A 69 -14.06 11.46 -17.70
C ARG A 69 -15.23 11.81 -16.77
N ARG A 70 -16.26 10.95 -16.71
CA ARG A 70 -17.41 11.11 -15.79
C ARG A 70 -17.07 10.79 -14.34
N ASN A 71 -16.09 9.91 -14.11
CA ASN A 71 -15.81 9.32 -12.80
C ASN A 71 -14.41 9.62 -12.29
N TRP A 72 -13.54 10.27 -13.07
CA TRP A 72 -12.18 10.64 -12.67
C TRP A 72 -12.08 11.45 -11.37
N GLU A 73 -13.17 12.05 -10.87
CA GLU A 73 -13.22 12.73 -9.56
C GLU A 73 -13.53 11.78 -8.39
N LYS A 74 -13.78 10.50 -8.66
CA LYS A 74 -14.25 9.51 -7.67
C LYS A 74 -13.48 8.19 -7.70
N GLU A 75 -12.87 7.85 -8.82
CA GLU A 75 -12.20 6.57 -8.99
C GLU A 75 -10.88 6.69 -9.76
N PHE A 76 -9.99 5.73 -9.49
CA PHE A 76 -8.80 5.46 -10.29
C PHE A 76 -8.71 3.95 -10.53
N GLY A 77 -7.93 3.52 -11.51
CA GLY A 77 -7.72 2.12 -11.82
C GLY A 77 -6.26 1.73 -11.83
N ILE A 78 -6.02 0.45 -11.60
CA ILE A 78 -4.70 -0.17 -11.72
C ILE A 78 -4.82 -1.39 -12.64
N ARG A 79 -3.87 -1.52 -13.57
CA ARG A 79 -3.76 -2.69 -14.44
C ARG A 79 -3.01 -3.80 -13.70
N HIS A 80 -3.69 -4.68 -12.99
CA HIS A 80 -3.06 -5.84 -12.36
C HIS A 80 -2.74 -6.93 -13.38
N TYR A 81 -1.93 -7.91 -12.97
CA TYR A 81 -1.65 -9.10 -13.75
C TYR A 81 -2.94 -9.82 -14.22
N ALA A 82 -3.96 -9.88 -13.35
CA ALA A 82 -5.24 -10.51 -13.64
C ALA A 82 -6.24 -9.60 -14.41
N GLY A 83 -5.88 -8.35 -14.69
CA GLY A 83 -6.75 -7.39 -15.37
C GLY A 83 -6.85 -6.03 -14.67
N VAL A 84 -7.68 -5.16 -15.23
CA VAL A 84 -7.91 -3.81 -14.69
C VAL A 84 -8.88 -3.87 -13.52
N VAL A 85 -8.49 -3.26 -12.40
CA VAL A 85 -9.33 -3.07 -11.22
C VAL A 85 -9.54 -1.58 -11.00
N VAL A 86 -10.79 -1.18 -10.74
CA VAL A 86 -11.17 0.21 -10.46
C VAL A 86 -11.48 0.36 -8.97
N TYR A 87 -10.90 1.39 -8.37
CA TYR A 87 -10.99 1.72 -6.95
C TYR A 87 -11.77 3.01 -6.76
N ALA A 88 -12.87 2.95 -6.00
CA ALA A 88 -13.58 4.13 -5.56
C ALA A 88 -12.87 4.73 -4.34
N VAL A 89 -12.51 6.01 -4.41
CA VAL A 89 -11.67 6.67 -3.39
C VAL A 89 -12.43 6.98 -2.09
N GLN A 90 -13.76 6.86 -2.08
CA GLN A 90 -14.59 7.21 -0.94
C GLN A 90 -14.20 6.40 0.33
N GLY A 91 -13.86 7.12 1.39
CA GLY A 91 -13.46 6.59 2.69
C GLY A 91 -12.06 5.99 2.71
N PHE A 92 -11.20 6.29 1.73
CA PHE A 92 -9.80 5.84 1.73
C PHE A 92 -9.04 6.43 2.91
N LEU A 93 -9.13 7.75 3.08
CA LEU A 93 -8.45 8.42 4.19
C LEU A 93 -9.00 7.95 5.53
N ASP A 94 -10.31 7.88 5.71
CA ASP A 94 -10.88 7.46 7.01
C ASP A 94 -10.47 6.04 7.40
N LYS A 95 -10.34 5.13 6.42
CA LYS A 95 -9.86 3.76 6.65
C LYS A 95 -8.36 3.69 6.96
N ASN A 96 -7.58 4.62 6.43
CA ASN A 96 -6.12 4.64 6.57
C ASN A 96 -5.62 5.62 7.65
N LYS A 97 -6.48 6.54 8.11
CA LYS A 97 -6.22 7.37 9.28
C LYS A 97 -6.19 6.45 10.48
N ASP A 98 -4.99 6.33 11.03
CA ASP A 98 -4.76 5.71 12.32
C ASP A 98 -5.45 6.57 13.39
N THR A 99 -6.75 6.34 13.55
CA THR A 99 -7.57 7.07 14.50
C THR A 99 -7.14 6.59 15.87
N GLN A 100 -6.52 7.46 16.66
CA GLN A 100 -5.99 7.14 17.99
C GLN A 100 -7.03 6.39 18.82
N GLN A 101 -6.84 5.07 18.94
CA GLN A 101 -7.68 4.19 19.75
C GLN A 101 -7.24 4.20 21.23
N ASP A 102 -6.30 5.06 21.60
CA ASP A 102 -5.68 5.10 22.92
C ASP A 102 -6.74 5.19 24.04
N HIS A 103 -7.72 6.09 23.90
CA HIS A 103 -8.82 6.22 24.87
C HIS A 103 -9.76 5.00 24.93
N LEU A 104 -9.95 4.31 23.80
CA LEU A 104 -10.73 3.07 23.77
C LEU A 104 -9.97 1.97 24.53
N PHE A 105 -8.67 1.85 24.30
CA PHE A 105 -7.83 0.90 25.00
C PHE A 105 -7.72 1.21 26.50
N GLU A 106 -7.57 2.47 26.91
CA GLU A 106 -7.64 2.91 28.31
C GLU A 106 -8.96 2.49 28.98
N LEU A 107 -10.09 2.70 28.28
CA LEU A 107 -11.40 2.30 28.78
C LEU A 107 -11.50 0.77 28.94
N MET A 108 -11.02 0.02 27.95
CA MET A 108 -11.02 -1.45 27.98
C MET A 108 -10.15 -2.00 29.11
N GLN A 109 -9.00 -1.36 29.40
CA GLN A 109 -8.15 -1.71 30.54
C GLN A 109 -8.85 -1.44 31.88
N SER A 110 -9.70 -0.42 31.95
CA SER A 110 -10.50 -0.10 33.16
C SER A 110 -11.73 -1.00 33.36
N ALA A 111 -12.07 -1.84 32.37
CA ALA A 111 -13.26 -2.68 32.42
C ALA A 111 -13.17 -3.73 33.53
N LYS A 112 -14.28 -4.13 34.14
CA LYS A 112 -14.30 -5.17 35.20
C LYS A 112 -14.07 -6.58 34.66
N ASN A 113 -14.29 -6.79 33.37
CA ASN A 113 -14.20 -8.10 32.74
C ASN A 113 -12.75 -8.36 32.32
N ILE A 114 -12.13 -9.39 32.90
CA ILE A 114 -10.75 -9.80 32.64
C ILE A 114 -10.52 -10.12 31.15
N PHE A 115 -11.49 -10.76 30.49
CA PHE A 115 -11.39 -11.04 29.05
C PHE A 115 -11.30 -9.74 28.23
N VAL A 116 -12.04 -8.69 28.61
CA VAL A 116 -11.99 -7.39 27.93
C VAL A 116 -10.64 -6.70 28.16
N GLN A 117 -10.07 -6.81 29.35
CA GLN A 117 -8.71 -6.33 29.63
C GLN A 117 -7.66 -7.11 28.81
N ASP A 118 -7.82 -8.43 28.70
CA ASP A 118 -6.89 -9.28 27.96
C ASP A 118 -6.88 -8.98 26.45
N LEU A 119 -7.99 -8.49 25.89
CA LEU A 119 -8.05 -8.05 24.49
C LEU A 119 -7.09 -6.89 24.18
N THR A 120 -6.69 -6.09 25.18
CA THR A 120 -5.78 -4.95 24.97
C THR A 120 -4.30 -5.34 25.07
N ARG A 121 -3.96 -6.58 25.45
CA ARG A 121 -2.56 -7.02 25.67
C ARG A 121 -1.67 -6.95 24.43
N PHE A 122 -2.24 -6.97 23.22
CA PHE A 122 -1.49 -6.94 21.97
C PHE A 122 -1.50 -5.56 21.28
N GLN A 123 -1.89 -4.50 21.98
CA GLN A 123 -1.87 -3.13 21.48
C GLN A 123 -0.50 -2.77 20.86
N ASP A 124 0.60 -3.23 21.48
CA ASP A 124 1.98 -2.95 21.04
C ASP A 124 2.40 -3.67 19.74
N LEU A 125 1.74 -4.77 19.34
CA LEU A 125 2.08 -5.46 18.09
C LEU A 125 1.72 -4.63 16.84
N LEU A 126 0.77 -3.71 16.96
CA LEU A 126 0.40 -2.77 15.89
C LEU A 126 1.41 -1.62 15.80
N GLY A 127 1.87 -1.08 16.94
CA GLY A 127 2.90 -0.03 17.01
C GLY A 127 4.29 -0.51 16.55
N VAL A 128 4.72 -1.70 16.97
CA VAL A 128 6.03 -2.27 16.59
C VAL A 128 6.15 -2.51 15.09
N ARG A 129 5.05 -2.84 14.38
CA ARG A 129 5.08 -2.96 12.91
C ARG A 129 5.33 -1.62 12.23
N LEU A 130 4.82 -0.50 12.76
CA LEU A 130 5.02 0.82 12.18
C LEU A 130 6.47 1.29 12.30
N ASP A 131 7.12 1.07 13.45
CA ASP A 131 8.55 1.39 13.63
C ASP A 131 9.45 0.52 12.75
N VAL A 132 9.12 -0.77 12.61
CA VAL A 132 9.85 -1.70 11.72
C VAL A 132 9.66 -1.35 10.24
N LEU A 133 8.51 -0.78 9.85
CA LEU A 133 8.25 -0.29 8.49
C LEU A 133 8.91 1.07 8.21
N GLN A 134 8.97 1.98 9.20
CA GLN A 134 9.66 3.25 9.07
C GLN A 134 11.20 3.09 9.03
N GLY A 135 11.73 2.02 9.65
CA GLY A 135 13.17 1.71 9.66
C GLY A 135 13.66 0.81 8.52
N ARG A 136 12.78 0.22 7.70
CA ARG A 136 13.19 -0.64 6.57
C ARG A 136 13.06 0.10 5.24
N GLN A 137 14.17 0.63 4.75
CA GLN A 137 14.34 0.68 3.30
C GLN A 137 14.35 -0.77 2.81
N THR A 138 13.31 -1.17 2.05
CA THR A 138 13.33 -2.40 1.27
C THR A 138 14.42 -2.27 0.21
N ILE A 139 15.63 -2.68 0.56
CA ILE A 139 16.69 -2.91 -0.40
C ILE A 139 16.24 -4.12 -1.22
N SER A 140 15.65 -3.87 -2.38
CA SER A 140 15.50 -4.88 -3.41
C SER A 140 16.90 -5.29 -3.85
N ARG A 141 17.39 -6.41 -3.33
CA ARG A 141 18.66 -7.01 -3.76
C ARG A 141 18.43 -7.72 -5.09
N THR A 142 18.39 -6.95 -6.17
CA THR A 142 18.68 -7.52 -7.49
C THR A 142 20.20 -7.66 -7.58
N ALA A 143 20.69 -8.89 -7.50
CA ALA A 143 22.08 -9.20 -7.79
C ALA A 143 22.31 -9.01 -9.30
N SER A 144 22.87 -7.87 -9.72
CA SER A 144 23.59 -7.81 -10.98
C SER A 144 25.06 -8.10 -10.68
N ARG A 145 25.55 -9.25 -11.15
CA ARG A 145 26.98 -9.50 -11.27
C ARG A 145 27.42 -9.00 -12.64
N GLY A 146 28.30 -8.00 -12.63
CA GLY A 146 29.28 -7.77 -13.70
C GLY A 146 30.60 -8.42 -13.33
#